data_AF-A0A9D4T1F5-F1
#
_entry.id   AF-A0A9D4T1F5-F1
#
_cell.length_a   1.000
_cell.length_b   1.000
_cell.length_c   1.000
_cell.angle_alpha   90.00
_cell.angle_beta   90.00
_cell.angle_gamma   90.00
#
_symmetry.space_group_name_H-M   'P 1'
#
loop_
_entity.id
_entity.type
_entity.pdbx_description
1 polymer ?
#
loop_
_entity_poly.entity_id
_entity_poly.type
_entity_poly.pdbx_seq_one_letter_code
_entity_poly.pdbx_strand_id
1 'polypeptide(L)'
;MAESHMSEVSSAVESGVGHAGGAGSANEEDADRRRTFIAICCLLILLILLLLLLSGFVFSSGSEEDDGAGKTDPAVYVNPGGNGPPSSGGSTTKATSAQTSPATPPTTTEDSWSYSQDYTQAIWTYLHYYLCPFWADKQGFRSHRRTYGIAFFPYMFCHYAMYCCYSLDDNMQLQPELPHVDLPPRDAVRRMANFKAENPYLKVWLVVRGDDSVFMKLLANANNEMATFQNNAIAWMKSNNYDAIRMWWLNAPDALNRSMALLYNETNDVFMPLNYTFGFLFPYDYYERAPYNTSKLAHRHAYHTIVMYHDYPRKITNRTKATTYAIRELKVYSQKLNETDRPTFCHLYPFAALTYKIDPAKCENSSVNSRFKPYTIHPLGYGPPGPLTKTAGMLSLPEACDMLDSTWNQTSIQADQANIYPNYHFACKGEDVIAFTDGDDVYYNLVALDQEYEEEVFGVMNPEYDDFPGVCTPPVGDNDSFPTVRNAFQIMYHG
;
A
#
# COMPACT_ATOMS: atom_id res chain seq x y z
N MET A 1 56.18 13.50 -39.80
CA MET A 1 56.69 12.27 -39.17
C MET A 1 55.56 11.26 -39.30
N ALA A 2 55.53 10.60 -40.47
CA ALA A 2 56.01 9.22 -40.68
C ALA A 2 54.91 8.22 -40.28
N GLU A 3 54.13 7.68 -41.22
CA GLU A 3 54.43 6.49 -42.05
C GLU A 3 54.52 5.21 -41.17
N SER A 4 53.59 4.24 -41.19
CA SER A 4 52.99 3.39 -42.26
C SER A 4 53.71 2.03 -42.44
N HIS A 5 52.98 0.99 -42.88
CA HIS A 5 53.41 -0.41 -43.10
C HIS A 5 53.70 -1.20 -41.79
N MET A 6 53.65 -2.54 -41.70
CA MET A 6 53.32 -3.69 -42.59
C MET A 6 52.87 -4.88 -41.67
N SER A 7 52.40 -6.07 -42.09
CA SER A 7 52.20 -6.75 -43.38
C SER A 7 51.11 -7.84 -43.24
N GLU A 8 50.59 -8.38 -44.36
CA GLU A 8 49.97 -9.72 -44.42
C GLU A 8 51.03 -10.83 -44.25
N VAL A 9 50.60 -12.03 -43.84
CA VAL A 9 51.21 -13.32 -44.25
C VAL A 9 50.09 -14.32 -44.57
N SER A 10 50.29 -15.13 -45.62
CA SER A 10 49.30 -15.99 -46.26
C SER A 10 49.81 -17.44 -46.36
N SER A 11 48.87 -18.39 -46.57
CA SER A 11 49.10 -19.77 -47.05
C SER A 11 49.72 -20.76 -46.04
N ALA A 12 49.53 -22.09 -46.10
CA ALA A 12 48.68 -22.94 -46.98
C ALA A 12 48.60 -24.40 -46.46
N VAL A 13 47.52 -25.13 -46.82
CA VAL A 13 47.50 -26.60 -47.15
C VAL A 13 47.78 -27.58 -45.95
N GLU A 14 47.18 -28.77 -45.75
CA GLU A 14 46.58 -29.78 -46.66
C GLU A 14 45.42 -30.60 -46.02
N SER A 15 44.88 -31.53 -46.81
CA SER A 15 43.72 -32.43 -46.64
C SER A 15 43.57 -33.26 -45.35
N GLY A 16 42.30 -33.56 -44.99
CA GLY A 16 41.91 -34.69 -44.15
C GLY A 16 40.51 -35.23 -44.53
N VAL A 17 40.45 -36.43 -45.13
CA VAL A 17 39.20 -37.09 -45.54
C VAL A 17 38.58 -37.86 -44.37
N GLY A 18 37.28 -37.67 -44.08
CA GLY A 18 36.63 -38.34 -42.94
C GLY A 18 35.09 -38.39 -42.98
N HIS A 19 34.56 -39.45 -43.61
CA HIS A 19 33.27 -40.11 -43.31
C HIS A 19 32.03 -39.26 -42.94
N ALA A 20 31.11 -39.12 -43.89
CA ALA A 20 29.72 -38.73 -43.60
C ALA A 20 28.92 -39.95 -43.10
N GLY A 21 28.38 -39.86 -41.88
CA GLY A 21 27.46 -40.83 -41.27
C GLY A 21 26.10 -40.20 -41.01
N GLY A 22 25.01 -40.96 -41.23
CA GLY A 22 23.66 -40.40 -41.38
C GLY A 22 23.04 -39.82 -40.10
N ALA A 23 22.33 -38.70 -40.26
CA ALA A 23 21.36 -38.15 -39.32
C ALA A 23 20.16 -37.60 -40.11
N GLY A 24 19.17 -38.45 -40.39
CA GLY A 24 18.04 -38.11 -41.25
C GLY A 24 16.89 -39.12 -41.17
N SER A 25 16.05 -38.99 -40.15
CA SER A 25 14.72 -39.62 -40.09
C SER A 25 13.79 -39.01 -39.02
N ALA A 26 14.34 -38.43 -37.94
CA ALA A 26 13.54 -37.97 -36.80
C ALA A 26 12.66 -36.72 -37.06
N ASN A 27 12.94 -35.92 -38.10
CA ASN A 27 12.26 -34.62 -38.31
C ASN A 27 10.97 -34.71 -39.17
N GLU A 28 10.75 -35.78 -39.93
CA GLU A 28 9.53 -35.91 -40.76
C GLU A 28 8.32 -36.37 -39.94
N GLU A 29 8.51 -37.33 -39.02
CA GLU A 29 7.39 -37.85 -38.20
C GLU A 29 6.78 -36.77 -37.30
N ASP A 30 7.62 -35.87 -36.77
CA ASP A 30 7.16 -34.77 -35.90
C ASP A 30 6.45 -33.65 -36.70
N ALA A 31 6.78 -33.49 -37.98
CA ALA A 31 6.10 -32.55 -38.88
C ALA A 31 4.68 -33.01 -39.22
N ASP A 32 4.47 -34.31 -39.50
CA ASP A 32 3.15 -34.85 -39.81
C ASP A 32 2.26 -34.99 -38.56
N ARG A 33 2.82 -35.22 -37.37
CA ARG A 33 2.09 -35.12 -36.09
C ARG A 33 1.54 -33.71 -35.88
N ARG A 34 2.34 -32.66 -36.12
CA ARG A 34 1.89 -31.26 -36.03
C ARG A 34 0.79 -30.93 -37.04
N ARG A 35 0.91 -31.37 -38.29
CA ARG A 35 -0.13 -31.19 -39.33
C ARG A 35 -1.45 -31.86 -38.94
N THR A 36 -1.37 -33.10 -38.43
CA THR A 36 -2.54 -33.86 -37.98
C THR A 36 -3.25 -33.17 -36.81
N PHE A 37 -2.49 -32.66 -35.84
CA PHE A 37 -3.05 -31.90 -34.71
C PHE A 37 -3.78 -30.62 -35.15
N ILE A 38 -3.17 -29.83 -36.03
CA ILE A 38 -3.79 -28.60 -36.59
C ILE A 38 -5.09 -28.94 -37.32
N ALA A 39 -5.10 -30.01 -38.14
CA ALA A 39 -6.30 -30.43 -38.87
C ALA A 39 -7.45 -30.81 -37.91
N ILE A 40 -7.16 -31.52 -36.82
CA ILE A 40 -8.16 -31.88 -35.80
C ILE A 40 -8.72 -30.62 -35.11
N CYS A 41 -7.87 -29.66 -34.74
CA CYS A 41 -8.31 -28.39 -34.14
C CYS A 41 -9.22 -27.58 -35.08
N CYS A 42 -8.87 -27.47 -36.38
CA CYS A 42 -9.72 -26.80 -37.36
C CYS A 42 -11.09 -27.51 -37.52
N LEU A 43 -11.10 -28.84 -37.50
CA LEU A 43 -12.33 -29.63 -37.65
C LEU A 43 -13.25 -29.51 -36.42
N LEU A 44 -12.68 -29.43 -35.21
CA LEU A 44 -13.41 -29.13 -33.97
C LEU A 44 -14.02 -27.72 -33.97
N ILE A 45 -13.28 -26.70 -34.42
CA ILE A 45 -13.80 -25.32 -34.53
C ILE A 45 -14.96 -25.26 -35.53
N LEU A 46 -14.83 -25.92 -36.68
CA LEU A 46 -15.91 -26.05 -37.66
C LEU A 46 -17.15 -26.75 -37.07
N LEU A 47 -16.96 -27.81 -36.27
CA LEU A 47 -18.06 -28.52 -35.61
C LEU A 47 -18.79 -27.62 -34.59
N ILE A 48 -18.06 -26.83 -33.80
CA ILE A 48 -18.63 -25.88 -32.83
C ILE A 48 -19.43 -24.78 -33.56
N LEU A 49 -18.87 -24.21 -34.64
CA LEU A 49 -19.59 -23.23 -35.46
C LEU A 49 -20.85 -23.82 -36.10
N LEU A 50 -20.79 -25.07 -36.58
CA LEU A 50 -21.96 -25.78 -37.11
C LEU A 50 -23.03 -25.99 -36.03
N LEU A 51 -22.64 -26.37 -34.80
CA LEU A 51 -23.55 -26.54 -33.67
C LEU A 51 -24.18 -25.20 -33.23
N LEU A 52 -23.44 -24.09 -33.30
CA LEU A 52 -23.96 -22.74 -33.03
C LEU A 52 -24.93 -22.24 -34.12
N LEU A 53 -24.71 -22.64 -35.38
CA LEU A 53 -25.65 -22.36 -36.48
C LEU A 53 -26.91 -23.24 -36.41
N LEU A 54 -26.77 -24.50 -35.99
CA LEU A 54 -27.88 -25.45 -35.82
C LEU A 54 -28.71 -25.21 -34.56
N SER A 55 -28.15 -24.57 -33.52
CA SER A 55 -28.86 -24.29 -32.26
C SER A 55 -29.89 -23.16 -32.37
N GLY A 56 -30.01 -22.50 -33.52
CA GLY A 56 -31.18 -21.69 -33.87
C GLY A 56 -31.46 -20.54 -32.91
N PHE A 57 -30.41 -19.85 -32.44
CA PHE A 57 -30.55 -18.70 -31.53
C PHE A 57 -31.30 -17.54 -32.21
N VAL A 58 -32.62 -17.53 -32.04
CA VAL A 58 -33.48 -16.40 -32.39
C VAL A 58 -33.20 -15.27 -31.42
N PHE A 59 -32.43 -14.28 -31.88
CA PHE A 59 -32.36 -12.97 -31.21
C PHE A 59 -33.72 -12.30 -31.33
N SER A 60 -34.55 -12.45 -30.29
CA SER A 60 -35.78 -11.67 -30.13
C SER A 60 -35.41 -10.23 -29.81
N SER A 61 -35.59 -9.33 -30.78
CA SER A 61 -35.42 -7.89 -30.61
C SER A 61 -36.58 -7.33 -29.78
N GLY A 62 -36.45 -7.37 -28.45
CA GLY A 62 -37.30 -6.63 -27.53
C GLY A 62 -36.94 -5.14 -27.58
N SER A 63 -37.79 -4.33 -28.21
CA SER A 63 -37.80 -2.89 -28.01
C SER A 63 -38.49 -2.58 -26.70
N GLU A 64 -37.80 -1.99 -25.74
CA GLU A 64 -38.40 -1.50 -24.50
C GLU A 64 -38.35 0.03 -24.47
N GLU A 65 -39.39 0.63 -23.88
CA GLU A 65 -39.75 2.03 -24.10
C GLU A 65 -38.91 3.04 -23.33
N ASP A 66 -38.92 4.26 -23.88
CA ASP A 66 -38.35 5.49 -23.36
C ASP A 66 -39.09 5.93 -22.08
N ASP A 67 -38.38 6.23 -21.00
CA ASP A 67 -38.96 6.97 -19.87
C ASP A 67 -37.91 7.66 -18.98
N GLY A 68 -38.26 8.87 -18.49
CA GLY A 68 -37.61 9.47 -17.30
C GLY A 68 -36.34 10.30 -17.49
N ALA A 69 -36.46 11.49 -18.08
CA ALA A 69 -35.38 12.48 -18.10
C ALA A 69 -34.96 12.96 -16.68
N GLY A 70 -33.65 12.96 -16.40
CA GLY A 70 -33.08 13.40 -15.13
C GLY A 70 -31.68 14.03 -15.27
N LYS A 71 -31.54 15.05 -16.11
CA LYS A 71 -30.27 15.81 -16.23
C LYS A 71 -30.01 16.64 -14.98
N THR A 72 -28.98 16.30 -14.23
CA THR A 72 -28.32 17.20 -13.27
C THR A 72 -27.11 17.84 -13.94
N ASP A 73 -27.13 19.17 -14.09
CA ASP A 73 -26.02 19.91 -14.67
C ASP A 73 -24.75 19.85 -13.79
N PRO A 74 -23.53 19.85 -14.39
CA PRO A 74 -22.29 19.88 -13.63
C PRO A 74 -22.10 21.22 -12.92
N ALA A 75 -21.72 21.17 -11.65
CA ALA A 75 -21.56 22.35 -10.80
C ALA A 75 -20.50 23.32 -11.35
N VAL A 76 -20.92 24.57 -11.60
CA VAL A 76 -20.02 25.68 -11.96
C VAL A 76 -19.13 26.04 -10.78
N TYR A 77 -17.82 25.93 -10.97
CA TYR A 77 -16.81 26.30 -9.97
C TYR A 77 -16.73 27.83 -9.84
N VAL A 78 -17.44 28.41 -8.86
CA VAL A 78 -17.41 29.86 -8.60
C VAL A 78 -16.20 30.19 -7.73
N ASN A 79 -15.35 31.08 -8.25
CA ASN A 79 -14.11 31.54 -7.62
C ASN A 79 -14.37 32.83 -6.79
N PRO A 80 -14.26 32.82 -5.44
CA PRO A 80 -14.47 34.02 -4.63
C PRO A 80 -13.16 34.82 -4.48
N GLY A 81 -12.86 35.63 -5.48
CA GLY A 81 -11.76 36.60 -5.42
C GLY A 81 -12.18 37.95 -4.84
N GLY A 82 -11.67 38.27 -3.64
CA GLY A 82 -11.41 39.65 -3.19
C GLY A 82 -12.56 40.49 -2.62
N ASN A 83 -12.38 40.98 -1.39
CA ASN A 83 -12.69 42.37 -1.02
C ASN A 83 -12.09 42.76 0.34
N GLY A 84 -11.25 43.82 0.33
CA GLY A 84 -11.15 44.85 1.38
C GLY A 84 -10.61 44.50 2.79
N PRO A 85 -9.53 45.15 3.28
CA PRO A 85 -9.18 45.15 4.70
C PRO A 85 -9.97 46.22 5.48
N PRO A 86 -10.47 45.94 6.70
CA PRO A 86 -10.95 46.97 7.61
C PRO A 86 -9.79 47.60 8.41
N SER A 87 -9.93 48.90 8.62
CA SER A 87 -8.99 49.81 9.27
C SER A 87 -8.68 49.53 10.74
N SER A 88 -7.52 50.03 11.16
CA SER A 88 -7.10 50.28 12.53
C SER A 88 -8.18 50.88 13.44
N GLY A 89 -8.32 50.34 14.66
CA GLY A 89 -8.99 50.96 15.79
C GLY A 89 -8.22 50.67 17.07
N GLY A 90 -7.50 51.67 17.60
CA GLY A 90 -6.73 51.51 18.84
C GLY A 90 -7.58 51.72 20.09
N SER A 91 -7.26 51.00 21.17
CA SER A 91 -7.71 51.35 22.52
C SER A 91 -6.64 50.98 23.55
N THR A 92 -6.17 51.98 24.28
CA THR A 92 -5.20 51.84 25.38
C THR A 92 -5.92 51.70 26.71
N THR A 93 -5.72 50.59 27.43
CA THR A 93 -6.09 50.51 28.85
C THR A 93 -4.95 50.01 29.73
N LYS A 94 -4.56 50.92 30.63
CA LYS A 94 -3.62 50.85 31.76
C LYS A 94 -3.26 49.46 32.31
N ALA A 95 -1.96 49.31 32.56
CA ALA A 95 -1.43 48.32 33.49
C ALA A 95 -1.95 48.53 34.92
N THR A 96 -2.14 47.43 35.65
CA THR A 96 -2.18 47.41 37.11
C THR A 96 -1.29 46.25 37.57
N SER A 97 -0.15 46.55 38.17
CA SER A 97 0.81 45.54 38.65
C SER A 97 0.38 45.00 40.01
N ALA A 98 -0.12 43.77 40.07
CA ALA A 98 -0.26 43.02 41.31
C ALA A 98 0.99 42.14 41.50
N GLN A 99 1.70 42.36 42.61
CA GLN A 99 2.96 41.70 42.92
C GLN A 99 2.70 40.49 43.82
N THR A 100 2.63 39.30 43.24
CA THR A 100 2.47 38.03 43.97
C THR A 100 3.80 37.28 44.06
N SER A 101 4.16 36.86 45.28
CA SER A 101 5.37 36.11 45.60
C SER A 101 5.45 34.77 44.84
N PRO A 102 6.66 34.26 44.54
CA PRO A 102 6.81 32.96 43.90
C PRO A 102 6.38 31.84 44.86
N ALA A 103 5.32 31.12 44.49
CA ALA A 103 5.03 29.83 45.08
C ALA A 103 6.01 28.80 44.54
N THR A 104 6.63 28.03 45.43
CA THR A 104 7.51 26.91 45.06
C THR A 104 6.74 25.93 44.18
N PRO A 105 7.25 25.51 43.00
CA PRO A 105 6.56 24.50 42.20
C PRO A 105 6.48 23.19 43.01
N PRO A 106 5.36 22.46 42.96
CA PRO A 106 5.32 21.11 43.50
C PRO A 106 6.33 20.26 42.74
N THR A 107 7.15 19.50 43.46
CA THR A 107 7.97 18.45 42.87
C THR A 107 7.04 17.43 42.23
N THR A 108 6.89 17.52 40.91
CA THR A 108 6.39 16.41 40.10
C THR A 108 7.35 15.25 40.31
N THR A 109 6.85 14.18 40.93
CA THR A 109 7.52 12.89 40.83
C THR A 109 7.64 12.56 39.35
N GLU A 110 8.86 12.48 38.85
CA GLU A 110 9.13 11.83 37.58
C GLU A 110 8.72 10.36 37.76
N ASP A 111 7.48 10.05 37.39
CA ASP A 111 7.10 8.70 37.01
C ASP A 111 7.83 8.40 35.70
N SER A 112 9.14 8.16 35.83
CA SER A 112 9.96 7.63 34.76
C SER A 112 9.37 6.29 34.40
N TRP A 113 8.73 6.23 33.23
CA TRP A 113 8.24 4.98 32.64
C TRP A 113 9.46 4.13 32.32
N SER A 114 9.92 3.38 33.31
CA SER A 114 11.04 2.46 33.18
C SER A 114 10.57 1.27 32.36
N TYR A 115 10.61 1.42 31.03
CA TYR A 115 10.64 0.30 30.09
C TYR A 115 11.66 -0.70 30.63
N SER A 116 11.19 -1.88 31.02
CA SER A 116 12.02 -2.86 31.72
C SER A 116 13.17 -3.29 30.82
N GLN A 117 14.41 -3.07 31.27
CA GLN A 117 15.64 -3.37 30.51
C GLN A 117 15.75 -4.84 30.07
N ASP A 118 14.98 -5.73 30.68
CA ASP A 118 14.93 -7.16 30.36
C ASP A 118 14.37 -7.47 28.95
N TYR A 119 13.60 -6.57 28.33
CA TYR A 119 13.14 -6.76 26.93
C TYR A 119 14.19 -6.35 25.88
N THR A 120 15.08 -5.41 26.21
CA THR A 120 16.06 -4.82 25.27
C THR A 120 17.25 -5.72 24.91
N GLN A 121 17.22 -7.03 25.17
CA GLN A 121 18.38 -7.91 24.94
C GLN A 121 18.13 -9.11 24.01
N ALA A 122 16.92 -9.25 23.45
CA ALA A 122 16.53 -10.43 22.67
C ALA A 122 16.22 -10.20 21.17
N ILE A 123 16.16 -8.95 20.69
CA ILE A 123 15.60 -8.64 19.35
C ILE A 123 16.68 -8.33 18.27
N TRP A 124 17.91 -8.01 18.69
CA TRP A 124 19.04 -7.45 17.91
C TRP A 124 19.57 -8.20 16.65
N THR A 125 18.87 -9.21 16.13
CA THR A 125 19.35 -10.05 15.01
C THR A 125 18.70 -9.77 13.66
N TYR A 126 17.64 -8.95 13.59
CA TYR A 126 16.86 -8.76 12.38
C TYR A 126 16.81 -7.28 11.95
N LEU A 127 17.40 -6.99 10.79
CA LEU A 127 17.36 -5.66 10.17
C LEU A 127 16.05 -5.51 9.39
N HIS A 128 15.00 -5.04 10.06
CA HIS A 128 13.70 -4.80 9.40
C HIS A 128 13.68 -3.48 8.66
N TYR A 129 13.16 -3.50 7.44
CA TYR A 129 12.92 -2.31 6.65
C TYR A 129 11.53 -1.72 6.95
N TYR A 130 11.41 -0.40 6.83
CA TYR A 130 10.19 0.32 7.15
C TYR A 130 9.70 1.16 5.97
N LEU A 131 8.44 0.95 5.57
CA LEU A 131 7.80 1.49 4.37
C LEU A 131 6.78 2.59 4.69
N CYS A 132 6.93 3.73 4.02
CA CYS A 132 6.04 4.88 4.11
C CYS A 132 5.44 5.22 2.74
N PRO A 133 4.12 5.06 2.53
CA PRO A 133 3.44 5.51 1.32
C PRO A 133 3.15 7.01 1.37
N PHE A 134 3.31 7.68 0.24
CA PHE A 134 2.76 9.02 -0.01
C PHE A 134 1.67 8.91 -1.07
N TRP A 135 0.45 9.23 -0.68
CA TRP A 135 -0.70 9.22 -1.58
C TRP A 135 -0.93 10.64 -2.14
N ALA A 136 -0.67 10.83 -3.44
CA ALA A 136 -0.76 12.13 -4.10
C ALA A 136 -2.19 12.71 -4.12
N ASP A 137 -3.24 11.87 -4.08
CA ASP A 137 -4.64 12.29 -3.92
C ASP A 137 -4.95 12.87 -2.53
N LYS A 138 -4.05 12.65 -1.55
CA LYS A 138 -4.11 13.18 -0.19
C LYS A 138 -3.26 14.44 -0.01
N GLN A 139 -2.53 14.88 -1.04
CA GLN A 139 -1.84 16.17 -1.05
C GLN A 139 -2.86 17.31 -0.85
N GLY A 140 -2.81 17.97 0.30
CA GLY A 140 -3.82 18.96 0.70
C GLY A 140 -4.71 18.54 1.86
N PHE A 141 -4.60 17.31 2.36
CA PHE A 141 -5.29 16.88 3.57
C PHE A 141 -4.92 17.80 4.74
N ARG A 142 -5.92 18.44 5.34
CA ARG A 142 -5.70 19.50 6.34
C ARG A 142 -6.09 19.00 7.71
N SER A 143 -5.14 18.95 8.64
CA SER A 143 -5.41 18.79 10.07
C SER A 143 -5.04 20.07 10.80
N HIS A 144 -6.00 20.61 11.55
CA HIS A 144 -5.86 21.85 12.29
C HIS A 144 -5.32 23.02 11.43
N ARG A 145 -4.11 23.51 11.75
CA ARG A 145 -3.44 24.62 11.08
C ARG A 145 -2.39 24.16 10.06
N ARG A 146 -2.13 22.86 9.92
CA ARG A 146 -1.17 22.30 8.95
C ARG A 146 -1.91 21.63 7.78
N THR A 147 -1.22 21.53 6.65
CA THR A 147 -1.73 20.89 5.43
C THR A 147 -0.72 19.86 4.99
N TYR A 148 -1.09 18.58 5.06
CA TYR A 148 -0.26 17.47 4.63
C TYR A 148 0.04 17.58 3.13
N GLY A 149 1.23 17.11 2.78
CA GLY A 149 1.73 17.09 1.43
C GLY A 149 3.19 16.66 1.43
N ILE A 150 3.82 16.65 0.25
CA ILE A 150 5.18 16.12 0.10
C ILE A 150 6.20 16.80 1.03
N ALA A 151 6.03 18.09 1.36
CA ALA A 151 6.91 18.80 2.30
C ALA A 151 6.75 18.38 3.77
N PHE A 152 5.69 17.63 4.12
CA PHE A 152 5.47 17.03 5.43
C PHE A 152 5.66 15.50 5.40
N PHE A 153 6.00 14.89 4.27
CA PHE A 153 6.15 13.43 4.20
C PHE A 153 7.29 12.95 5.12
N PRO A 154 7.08 11.95 6.01
CA PRO A 154 7.98 11.61 7.11
C PRO A 154 9.22 10.79 6.71
N TYR A 155 9.87 11.11 5.59
CA TYR A 155 10.93 10.30 4.96
C TYR A 155 12.15 9.97 5.84
N MET A 156 12.38 10.71 6.93
CA MET A 156 13.43 10.44 7.91
C MET A 156 13.14 9.20 8.78
N PHE A 157 11.88 8.80 8.89
CA PHE A 157 11.43 7.61 9.62
C PHE A 157 11.17 6.43 8.66
N CYS A 158 11.84 6.37 7.51
CA CYS A 158 11.55 5.43 6.44
C CYS A 158 12.83 4.86 5.83
N HIS A 159 12.86 3.53 5.65
CA HIS A 159 13.84 2.87 4.79
C HIS A 159 13.38 2.87 3.33
N TYR A 160 12.06 2.78 3.12
CA TYR A 160 11.41 2.82 1.82
C TYR A 160 10.34 3.92 1.79
N ALA A 161 10.39 4.79 0.78
CA ALA A 161 9.34 5.76 0.48
C ALA A 161 8.62 5.36 -0.80
N MET A 162 7.31 5.14 -0.73
CA MET A 162 6.50 4.69 -1.86
C MET A 162 5.58 5.81 -2.34
N TYR A 163 5.91 6.39 -3.49
CA TYR A 163 5.10 7.41 -4.13
C TYR A 163 3.94 6.76 -4.89
N CYS A 164 2.70 7.09 -4.53
CA CYS A 164 1.53 6.76 -5.33
C CYS A 164 0.82 8.05 -5.77
N CYS A 165 0.31 8.17 -7.00
CA CYS A 165 0.19 7.13 -8.01
C CYS A 165 0.57 7.69 -9.37
N TYR A 166 1.21 6.87 -10.20
CA TYR A 166 1.34 7.09 -11.63
C TYR A 166 0.42 6.13 -12.38
N SER A 167 -0.02 6.50 -13.57
CA SER A 167 -0.75 5.63 -14.49
C SER A 167 0.17 5.07 -15.58
N LEU A 168 -0.23 3.94 -16.17
CA LEU A 168 0.32 3.44 -17.43
C LEU A 168 -0.63 3.82 -18.59
N ASP A 169 -0.10 4.31 -19.71
CA ASP A 169 -0.90 4.60 -20.91
C ASP A 169 -0.90 3.45 -21.94
N ASP A 170 -1.67 3.61 -23.02
CA ASP A 170 -1.75 2.64 -24.12
C ASP A 170 -0.41 2.35 -24.81
N ASN A 171 0.60 3.21 -24.68
CA ASN A 171 1.93 3.01 -25.26
C ASN A 171 2.93 2.43 -24.23
N MET A 172 2.41 1.93 -23.10
CA MET A 172 3.19 1.45 -21.97
C MET A 172 4.14 2.53 -21.40
N GLN A 173 3.77 3.81 -21.47
CA GLN A 173 4.52 4.91 -20.86
C GLN A 173 3.93 5.28 -19.50
N LEU A 174 4.82 5.65 -18.57
CA LEU A 174 4.46 6.10 -17.24
C LEU A 174 4.03 7.56 -17.27
N GLN A 175 2.77 7.82 -16.92
CA GLN A 175 2.15 9.15 -16.94
C GLN A 175 1.72 9.58 -15.52
N PRO A 176 1.78 10.89 -15.20
CA PRO A 176 1.28 11.42 -13.93
C PRO A 176 -0.24 11.26 -13.81
N GLU A 177 -0.71 10.66 -12.71
CA GLU A 177 -2.15 10.51 -12.43
C GLU A 177 -2.77 11.83 -11.94
N LEU A 178 -1.98 12.65 -11.24
CA LEU A 178 -2.40 13.96 -10.71
C LEU A 178 -1.40 15.05 -11.13
N PRO A 179 -1.39 15.51 -12.40
CA PRO A 179 -0.39 16.44 -12.92
C PRO A 179 -0.13 17.70 -12.08
N HIS A 180 -1.14 18.19 -11.34
CA HIS A 180 -1.04 19.36 -10.46
C HIS A 180 -0.30 19.11 -9.11
N VAL A 181 -0.05 17.84 -8.76
CA VAL A 181 0.77 17.37 -7.64
C VAL A 181 2.11 16.86 -8.14
N ASP A 182 2.05 16.04 -9.19
CA ASP A 182 3.16 15.23 -9.69
C ASP A 182 4.21 16.10 -10.40
N LEU A 183 3.75 17.13 -11.13
CA LEU A 183 4.58 18.05 -11.91
C LEU A 183 4.74 19.42 -11.21
N PRO A 184 5.63 20.32 -11.70
CA PRO A 184 5.76 21.68 -11.18
C PRO A 184 4.42 22.45 -11.15
N PRO A 185 4.17 23.27 -10.11
CA PRO A 185 5.14 23.75 -9.11
C PRO A 185 5.29 22.85 -7.87
N ARG A 186 4.39 21.87 -7.67
CA ARG A 186 4.46 20.96 -6.50
C ARG A 186 5.56 19.92 -6.69
N ASP A 187 5.59 19.27 -7.84
CA ASP A 187 6.71 18.43 -8.29
C ASP A 187 7.05 17.33 -7.27
N ALA A 188 6.00 16.70 -6.72
CA ALA A 188 6.12 15.79 -5.59
C ALA A 188 6.96 14.55 -5.93
N VAL A 189 6.96 14.12 -7.19
CA VAL A 189 7.74 12.98 -7.71
C VAL A 189 9.23 13.21 -7.57
N ARG A 190 9.73 14.34 -8.08
CA ARG A 190 11.16 14.69 -8.01
C ARG A 190 11.57 15.05 -6.60
N ARG A 191 10.70 15.70 -5.81
CA ARG A 191 10.94 15.93 -4.38
C ARG A 191 11.12 14.63 -3.60
N MET A 192 10.29 13.62 -3.87
CA MET A 192 10.41 12.30 -3.22
C MET A 192 11.78 11.66 -3.49
N ALA A 193 12.22 11.64 -4.75
CA ALA A 193 13.54 11.13 -5.10
C ALA A 193 14.69 11.95 -4.49
N ASN A 194 14.51 13.26 -4.34
CA ASN A 194 15.49 14.16 -3.74
C ASN A 194 15.68 13.95 -2.22
N PHE A 195 14.73 13.34 -1.50
CA PHE A 195 14.92 13.00 -0.08
C PHE A 195 16.11 12.07 0.15
N LYS A 196 16.57 11.33 -0.86
CA LYS A 196 17.81 10.54 -0.81
C LYS A 196 19.08 11.38 -0.58
N ALA A 197 19.03 12.71 -0.78
CA ALA A 197 20.13 13.61 -0.43
C ALA A 197 20.22 13.88 1.08
N GLU A 198 19.09 13.80 1.80
CA GLU A 198 18.98 14.03 3.24
C GLU A 198 18.94 12.71 4.04
N ASN A 199 18.40 11.64 3.45
CA ASN A 199 18.47 10.26 3.95
C ASN A 199 19.06 9.32 2.86
N PRO A 200 20.40 9.12 2.82
CA PRO A 200 21.06 8.29 1.79
C PRO A 200 20.71 6.80 1.81
N TYR A 201 20.09 6.30 2.88
CA TYR A 201 19.66 4.90 3.00
C TYR A 201 18.26 4.67 2.40
N LEU A 202 17.48 5.74 2.19
CA LEU A 202 16.15 5.68 1.63
C LEU A 202 16.15 5.10 0.21
N LYS A 203 15.29 4.11 -0.05
CA LYS A 203 14.90 3.72 -1.43
C LYS A 203 13.54 4.32 -1.77
N VAL A 204 13.38 4.77 -3.01
CA VAL A 204 12.17 5.42 -3.48
C VAL A 204 11.49 4.55 -4.53
N TRP A 205 10.24 4.17 -4.26
CA TRP A 205 9.44 3.26 -5.07
C TRP A 205 8.30 4.03 -5.74
N LEU A 206 8.01 3.73 -7.01
CA LEU A 206 6.86 4.26 -7.74
C LEU A 206 5.73 3.22 -7.71
N VAL A 207 4.54 3.62 -7.28
CA VAL A 207 3.32 2.83 -7.51
C VAL A 207 2.71 3.20 -8.85
N VAL A 208 2.52 2.19 -9.69
CA VAL A 208 1.84 2.32 -10.97
C VAL A 208 0.45 1.68 -10.85
N ARG A 209 -0.57 2.52 -10.84
CA ARG A 209 -1.98 2.14 -10.99
C ARG A 209 -2.28 2.01 -12.49
N GLY A 210 -3.30 1.25 -12.84
CA GLY A 210 -3.77 1.15 -14.22
C GLY A 210 -5.19 0.65 -14.26
N ASP A 211 -5.86 0.94 -15.37
CA ASP A 211 -7.12 0.28 -15.69
C ASP A 211 -6.86 -1.18 -16.09
N ASP A 212 -7.87 -2.02 -15.88
CA ASP A 212 -7.86 -3.43 -16.25
C ASP A 212 -7.54 -3.61 -17.75
N SER A 213 -8.00 -2.70 -18.64
CA SER A 213 -7.71 -2.78 -20.08
C SER A 213 -6.22 -2.63 -20.41
N VAL A 214 -5.52 -1.68 -19.80
CA VAL A 214 -4.09 -1.40 -20.04
C VAL A 214 -3.23 -2.53 -19.49
N PHE A 215 -3.52 -3.00 -18.28
CA PHE A 215 -2.79 -4.12 -17.69
C PHE A 215 -3.09 -5.46 -18.40
N MET A 216 -4.31 -5.66 -18.91
CA MET A 216 -4.63 -6.78 -19.79
C MET A 216 -3.86 -6.70 -21.11
N LYS A 217 -3.70 -5.51 -21.70
CA LYS A 217 -2.88 -5.32 -22.91
C LYS A 217 -1.41 -5.70 -22.67
N LEU A 218 -0.83 -5.25 -21.54
CA LEU A 218 0.52 -5.60 -21.11
C LEU A 218 0.73 -7.12 -20.99
N LEU A 219 -0.26 -7.84 -20.44
CA LEU A 219 -0.20 -9.30 -20.30
C LEU A 219 -0.53 -10.08 -21.58
N ALA A 220 -1.44 -9.59 -22.43
CA ALA A 220 -1.90 -10.31 -23.62
C ALA A 220 -0.83 -10.37 -24.73
N ASN A 221 -0.05 -9.30 -24.88
CA ASN A 221 1.02 -9.18 -25.87
C ASN A 221 2.41 -9.16 -25.22
N ALA A 222 2.59 -9.96 -24.15
CA ALA A 222 3.74 -9.95 -23.25
C ALA A 222 5.07 -9.59 -23.94
N ASN A 223 5.55 -10.38 -24.91
CA ASN A 223 6.88 -10.18 -25.51
C ASN A 223 7.14 -8.76 -26.09
N ASN A 224 6.13 -8.07 -26.63
CA ASN A 224 6.30 -6.74 -27.22
C ASN A 224 5.91 -5.61 -26.26
N GLU A 225 4.74 -5.71 -25.61
CA GLU A 225 4.24 -4.65 -24.73
C GLU A 225 5.04 -4.63 -23.41
N MET A 226 5.45 -5.79 -22.88
CA MET A 226 6.31 -5.86 -21.69
C MET A 226 7.71 -5.35 -21.96
N ALA A 227 8.31 -5.68 -23.13
CA ALA A 227 9.58 -5.10 -23.52
C ALA A 227 9.49 -3.56 -23.69
N THR A 228 8.37 -3.07 -24.21
CA THR A 228 8.09 -1.62 -24.32
C THR A 228 7.95 -0.98 -22.93
N PHE A 229 7.15 -1.57 -22.05
CA PHE A 229 7.01 -1.18 -20.65
C PHE A 229 8.35 -1.15 -19.91
N GLN A 230 9.14 -2.23 -19.99
CA GLN A 230 10.44 -2.35 -19.32
C GLN A 230 11.39 -1.22 -19.77
N ASN A 231 11.52 -0.99 -21.08
CA ASN A 231 12.37 0.07 -21.61
C ASN A 231 11.91 1.47 -21.18
N ASN A 232 10.60 1.75 -21.26
CA ASN A 232 10.03 3.03 -20.82
C ASN A 232 10.21 3.24 -19.31
N ALA A 233 9.96 2.21 -18.50
CA ALA A 233 10.11 2.22 -17.06
C ALA A 233 11.57 2.44 -16.62
N ILE A 234 12.53 1.76 -17.25
CA ILE A 234 13.96 1.95 -16.99
C ILE A 234 14.41 3.38 -17.34
N ALA A 235 14.00 3.90 -18.49
CA ALA A 235 14.29 5.28 -18.88
C ALA A 235 13.68 6.29 -17.89
N TRP A 236 12.46 6.05 -17.42
CA TRP A 236 11.77 6.87 -16.44
C TRP A 236 12.44 6.81 -15.05
N MET A 237 12.71 5.62 -14.52
CA MET A 237 13.36 5.45 -13.21
C MET A 237 14.76 6.07 -13.18
N LYS A 238 15.52 5.91 -14.27
CA LYS A 238 16.85 6.53 -14.42
C LYS A 238 16.78 8.06 -14.45
N SER A 239 15.80 8.63 -15.14
CA SER A 239 15.65 10.09 -15.24
C SER A 239 15.08 10.75 -13.98
N ASN A 240 14.29 10.01 -13.18
CA ASN A 240 13.68 10.50 -11.94
C ASN A 240 14.40 10.03 -10.66
N ASN A 241 15.46 9.21 -10.76
CA ASN A 241 16.19 8.63 -9.63
C ASN A 241 15.29 7.79 -8.68
N TYR A 242 14.49 6.89 -9.24
CA TYR A 242 13.69 5.90 -8.49
C TYR A 242 14.40 4.54 -8.47
N ASP A 243 14.19 3.77 -7.39
CA ASP A 243 14.85 2.48 -7.15
C ASP A 243 13.94 1.28 -7.49
N ALA A 244 12.62 1.49 -7.59
CA ALA A 244 11.66 0.41 -7.81
C ALA A 244 10.33 0.83 -8.42
N ILE A 245 9.61 -0.14 -8.99
CA ILE A 245 8.20 -0.04 -9.37
C ILE A 245 7.37 -1.10 -8.62
N ARG A 246 6.17 -0.71 -8.21
CA ARG A 246 5.12 -1.58 -7.65
C ARG A 246 3.85 -1.41 -8.48
N MET A 247 3.37 -2.46 -9.13
CA MET A 247 2.09 -2.40 -9.84
C MET A 247 0.93 -2.63 -8.88
N TRP A 248 -0.02 -1.70 -8.87
CA TRP A 248 -1.23 -1.78 -8.06
C TRP A 248 -2.43 -2.10 -8.95
N TRP A 249 -2.83 -3.37 -8.94
CA TRP A 249 -3.92 -3.89 -9.75
C TRP A 249 -5.04 -4.41 -8.83
N LEU A 250 -6.09 -3.60 -8.65
CA LEU A 250 -7.16 -3.87 -7.69
C LEU A 250 -8.13 -4.99 -8.11
N ASN A 251 -8.36 -5.17 -9.41
CA ASN A 251 -9.41 -6.03 -9.95
C ASN A 251 -8.88 -7.18 -10.83
N ALA A 252 -7.59 -7.54 -10.72
CA ALA A 252 -7.00 -8.57 -11.56
C ALA A 252 -7.87 -9.86 -11.55
N PRO A 253 -8.22 -10.42 -12.73
CA PRO A 253 -8.89 -11.72 -12.78
C PRO A 253 -7.99 -12.89 -12.37
N ASP A 254 -8.52 -13.83 -11.58
CA ASP A 254 -7.85 -15.09 -11.15
C ASP A 254 -7.20 -15.90 -12.29
N ALA A 255 -7.71 -15.76 -13.51
CA ALA A 255 -7.16 -16.41 -14.70
C ALA A 255 -5.73 -15.94 -15.06
N LEU A 256 -5.30 -14.79 -14.53
CA LEU A 256 -4.05 -14.11 -14.89
C LEU A 256 -2.86 -14.48 -14.00
N ASN A 257 -3.03 -15.32 -12.98
CA ASN A 257 -1.97 -15.68 -12.02
C ASN A 257 -0.67 -16.11 -12.70
N ARG A 258 -0.77 -16.87 -13.81
CA ARG A 258 0.38 -17.28 -14.62
C ARG A 258 1.02 -16.10 -15.36
N SER A 259 0.23 -15.21 -15.92
CA SER A 259 0.69 -14.06 -16.70
C SER A 259 1.31 -12.98 -15.80
N MET A 260 0.78 -12.77 -14.59
CA MET A 260 1.42 -11.90 -13.59
C MET A 260 2.76 -12.46 -13.10
N ALA A 261 2.87 -13.79 -12.92
CA ALA A 261 4.15 -14.42 -12.61
C ALA A 261 5.15 -14.32 -13.77
N LEU A 262 4.68 -14.35 -15.02
CA LEU A 262 5.53 -14.09 -16.19
C LEU A 262 6.04 -12.64 -16.17
N LEU A 263 5.13 -11.67 -16.00
CA LEU A 263 5.44 -10.24 -15.90
C LEU A 263 6.45 -9.92 -14.79
N TYR A 264 6.28 -10.52 -13.61
CA TYR A 264 7.21 -10.35 -12.49
C TYR A 264 8.60 -10.88 -12.80
N ASN A 265 8.70 -12.12 -13.30
CA ASN A 265 9.98 -12.76 -13.56
C ASN A 265 10.72 -12.06 -14.70
N GLU A 266 10.09 -11.89 -15.87
CA GLU A 266 10.75 -11.27 -17.03
C GLU A 266 11.11 -9.80 -16.80
N THR A 267 10.36 -9.08 -15.94
CA THR A 267 10.72 -7.70 -15.57
C THR A 267 11.86 -7.65 -14.57
N ASN A 268 11.90 -8.53 -13.56
CA ASN A 268 13.03 -8.59 -12.62
C ASN A 268 14.32 -9.11 -13.27
N ASP A 269 14.23 -10.05 -14.23
CA ASP A 269 15.38 -10.50 -15.05
C ASP A 269 16.08 -9.33 -15.76
N VAL A 270 15.33 -8.27 -16.13
CA VAL A 270 15.86 -7.05 -16.77
C VAL A 270 16.21 -5.95 -15.75
N PHE A 271 15.43 -5.82 -14.67
CA PHE A 271 15.58 -4.74 -13.68
C PHE A 271 16.73 -4.99 -12.69
N MET A 272 16.90 -6.24 -12.20
CA MET A 272 17.89 -6.56 -11.17
C MET A 272 19.34 -6.29 -11.61
N PRO A 273 19.79 -6.60 -12.85
CA PRO A 273 21.12 -6.22 -13.32
C PRO A 273 21.39 -4.71 -13.35
N LEU A 274 20.34 -3.90 -13.31
CA LEU A 274 20.38 -2.43 -13.25
C LEU A 274 20.19 -1.87 -11.83
N ASN A 275 20.13 -2.75 -10.82
CA ASN A 275 19.83 -2.42 -9.42
C ASN A 275 18.45 -1.76 -9.23
N TYR A 276 17.47 -2.11 -10.08
CA TYR A 276 16.05 -1.80 -9.90
C TYR A 276 15.28 -3.03 -9.43
N THR A 277 14.12 -2.82 -8.79
CA THR A 277 13.22 -3.92 -8.40
C THR A 277 11.80 -3.71 -8.89
N PHE A 278 11.14 -4.79 -9.30
CA PHE A 278 9.74 -4.81 -9.70
C PHE A 278 8.93 -5.70 -8.76
N GLY A 279 7.69 -5.32 -8.45
CA GLY A 279 6.81 -6.07 -7.56
C GLY A 279 5.35 -5.65 -7.69
N PHE A 280 4.49 -6.23 -6.85
CA PHE A 280 3.05 -5.97 -6.84
C PHE A 280 2.58 -5.44 -5.48
N LEU A 281 1.51 -4.65 -5.54
CA LEU A 281 0.79 -4.09 -4.40
C LEU A 281 -0.62 -4.70 -4.40
N PHE A 282 -0.88 -5.65 -3.51
CA PHE A 282 -2.17 -6.34 -3.43
C PHE A 282 -3.00 -5.84 -2.25
N PRO A 283 -4.31 -5.63 -2.41
CA PRO A 283 -5.20 -5.45 -1.28
C PRO A 283 -5.40 -6.80 -0.56
N TYR A 284 -5.46 -6.78 0.77
CA TYR A 284 -5.53 -8.00 1.59
C TYR A 284 -6.76 -8.87 1.25
N ASP A 285 -7.92 -8.26 0.98
CA ASP A 285 -9.16 -8.96 0.64
C ASP A 285 -9.10 -9.76 -0.67
N TYR A 286 -8.06 -9.55 -1.48
CA TYR A 286 -7.78 -10.28 -2.70
C TYR A 286 -7.24 -11.70 -2.43
N TYR A 287 -6.43 -11.86 -1.39
CA TYR A 287 -5.91 -13.18 -0.95
C TYR A 287 -7.03 -14.11 -0.45
N GLU A 288 -8.12 -13.55 0.10
CA GLU A 288 -9.29 -14.33 0.50
C GLU A 288 -10.13 -14.82 -0.69
N ARG A 289 -10.10 -14.10 -1.82
CA ARG A 289 -10.99 -14.35 -2.97
C ARG A 289 -10.35 -15.19 -4.05
N ALA A 290 -9.09 -14.89 -4.38
CA ALA A 290 -8.43 -15.45 -5.54
C ALA A 290 -7.44 -16.56 -5.11
N PRO A 291 -7.50 -17.77 -5.70
CA PRO A 291 -6.52 -18.83 -5.47
C PRO A 291 -5.22 -18.52 -6.23
N TYR A 292 -4.54 -17.42 -5.85
CA TYR A 292 -3.20 -17.15 -6.35
C TYR A 292 -2.28 -18.29 -5.94
N ASN A 293 -1.67 -18.91 -6.93
CA ASN A 293 -0.55 -19.82 -6.73
C ASN A 293 0.68 -18.94 -6.48
N THR A 294 0.71 -18.33 -5.30
CA THR A 294 1.74 -17.38 -4.87
C THR A 294 3.08 -18.03 -4.61
N SER A 295 3.14 -19.34 -4.36
CA SER A 295 4.42 -20.07 -4.36
C SER A 295 5.13 -19.92 -5.71
N LYS A 296 4.41 -19.89 -6.85
CA LYS A 296 5.00 -19.57 -8.17
C LYS A 296 5.45 -18.12 -8.35
N LEU A 297 4.93 -17.17 -7.56
CA LEU A 297 5.44 -15.80 -7.51
C LEU A 297 6.68 -15.70 -6.61
N ALA A 298 6.68 -16.41 -5.47
CA ALA A 298 7.75 -16.42 -4.49
C ALA A 298 9.04 -17.12 -4.98
N HIS A 299 8.90 -18.21 -5.75
CA HIS A 299 9.97 -19.17 -6.09
C HIS A 299 11.24 -18.64 -6.79
N ARG A 300 11.28 -17.39 -7.29
CA ARG A 300 12.45 -16.89 -8.05
C ARG A 300 13.15 -15.69 -7.43
N HIS A 301 12.40 -14.74 -6.90
CA HIS A 301 12.95 -13.58 -6.20
C HIS A 301 12.03 -13.27 -5.03
N ALA A 302 12.53 -13.47 -3.80
CA ALA A 302 11.74 -13.41 -2.56
C ALA A 302 11.12 -12.03 -2.28
N TYR A 303 11.63 -10.97 -2.92
CA TYR A 303 11.48 -9.61 -2.42
C TYR A 303 10.27 -8.84 -2.99
N HIS A 304 9.53 -8.18 -2.10
CA HIS A 304 8.60 -7.07 -2.35
C HIS A 304 7.21 -7.39 -2.94
N THR A 305 6.53 -8.43 -2.42
CA THR A 305 5.06 -8.44 -2.49
C THR A 305 4.50 -7.65 -1.32
N ILE A 306 3.86 -6.50 -1.59
CA ILE A 306 3.31 -5.64 -0.53
C ILE A 306 1.83 -6.00 -0.31
N VAL A 307 1.48 -6.35 0.92
CA VAL A 307 0.11 -6.66 1.34
C VAL A 307 -0.46 -5.43 2.05
N MET A 308 -1.40 -4.75 1.39
CA MET A 308 -2.10 -3.62 1.99
C MET A 308 -3.32 -4.10 2.76
N TYR A 309 -3.45 -3.66 4.00
CA TYR A 309 -4.61 -3.94 4.85
C TYR A 309 -5.82 -3.13 4.36
N HIS A 310 -6.47 -3.63 3.32
CA HIS A 310 -7.50 -2.93 2.58
C HIS A 310 -8.90 -3.23 3.13
N ASP A 311 -9.13 -2.88 4.40
CA ASP A 311 -10.47 -2.94 5.02
C ASP A 311 -10.99 -1.55 5.41
N TYR A 312 -10.68 -0.56 4.56
CA TYR A 312 -11.47 0.67 4.47
C TYR A 312 -12.89 0.34 4.04
N PRO A 313 -13.90 0.95 4.66
CA PRO A 313 -14.99 0.17 5.19
C PRO A 313 -15.96 -0.27 4.08
N ARG A 314 -15.73 -1.45 3.50
CA ARG A 314 -16.55 -2.01 2.43
C ARG A 314 -17.59 -3.02 2.93
N LYS A 315 -17.39 -3.67 4.08
CA LYS A 315 -18.37 -4.59 4.69
C LYS A 315 -18.43 -4.53 6.22
N ILE A 316 -19.54 -4.02 6.74
CA ILE A 316 -19.96 -4.18 8.15
C ILE A 316 -20.39 -5.64 8.39
N THR A 317 -19.45 -6.58 8.41
CA THR A 317 -19.77 -8.00 8.61
C THR A 317 -18.92 -8.61 9.72
N ASN A 318 -19.24 -8.29 10.98
CA ASN A 318 -18.68 -8.87 12.22
C ASN A 318 -17.13 -8.93 12.33
N ARG A 319 -16.41 -8.23 11.46
CA ARG A 319 -14.94 -8.23 11.38
C ARG A 319 -14.34 -6.94 11.96
N THR A 320 -14.63 -6.66 13.23
CA THR A 320 -13.72 -5.91 14.14
C THR A 320 -12.38 -6.63 14.37
N LYS A 321 -12.06 -7.63 13.54
CA LYS A 321 -10.90 -8.50 13.57
C LYS A 321 -9.91 -8.20 12.45
N ALA A 322 -10.12 -7.20 11.58
CA ALA A 322 -9.39 -7.04 10.31
C ALA A 322 -7.89 -7.36 10.43
N THR A 323 -7.20 -6.74 11.39
CA THR A 323 -5.76 -6.99 11.62
C THR A 323 -5.45 -8.34 12.28
N THR A 324 -6.24 -8.83 13.25
CA THR A 324 -6.03 -10.20 13.77
C THR A 324 -6.26 -11.26 12.69
N TYR A 325 -7.27 -11.03 11.88
CA TYR A 325 -7.70 -11.94 10.83
C TYR A 325 -6.61 -11.98 9.76
N ALA A 326 -6.09 -10.82 9.37
CA ALA A 326 -4.90 -10.72 8.54
C ALA A 326 -3.70 -11.44 9.14
N ILE A 327 -3.29 -11.14 10.38
CA ILE A 327 -2.20 -11.84 11.10
C ILE A 327 -2.43 -13.36 11.08
N ARG A 328 -3.61 -13.85 11.48
CA ARG A 328 -3.93 -15.28 11.52
C ARG A 328 -3.92 -15.93 10.14
N GLU A 329 -4.52 -15.31 9.13
CA GLU A 329 -4.55 -15.88 7.79
C GLU A 329 -3.18 -15.83 7.14
N LEU A 330 -2.35 -14.80 7.43
CA LEU A 330 -0.94 -14.76 7.06
C LEU A 330 -0.17 -15.92 7.69
N LYS A 331 -0.45 -16.28 8.96
CA LYS A 331 0.08 -17.52 9.57
C LYS A 331 -0.37 -18.79 8.87
N VAL A 332 -1.68 -18.92 8.63
CA VAL A 332 -2.27 -20.05 7.90
C VAL A 332 -1.73 -20.15 6.47
N TYR A 333 -1.29 -19.04 5.90
CA TYR A 333 -0.76 -18.94 4.55
C TYR A 333 0.76 -19.18 4.51
N SER A 334 1.55 -18.59 5.41
CA SER A 334 3.00 -18.81 5.50
C SER A 334 3.31 -20.27 5.84
N GLN A 335 2.48 -20.90 6.68
CA GLN A 335 2.52 -22.34 6.97
C GLN A 335 2.12 -23.25 5.79
N LYS A 336 1.45 -22.73 4.75
CA LYS A 336 1.15 -23.48 3.51
C LYS A 336 2.28 -23.41 2.48
N LEU A 337 3.25 -22.53 2.68
CA LEU A 337 4.43 -22.42 1.84
C LEU A 337 5.57 -23.23 2.47
N ASN A 338 6.41 -23.86 1.65
CA ASN A 338 7.63 -24.47 2.17
C ASN A 338 8.53 -23.35 2.72
N GLU A 339 9.35 -23.67 3.73
CA GLU A 339 10.23 -22.69 4.39
C GLU A 339 11.23 -22.05 3.42
N THR A 340 11.65 -22.77 2.37
CA THR A 340 12.52 -22.26 1.28
C THR A 340 11.82 -21.32 0.30
N ASP A 341 10.49 -21.29 0.32
CA ASP A 341 9.65 -20.66 -0.70
C ASP A 341 8.76 -19.54 -0.10
N ARG A 342 9.09 -19.08 1.12
CA ARG A 342 8.40 -17.95 1.78
C ARG A 342 8.75 -16.66 1.02
N PRO A 343 7.78 -15.96 0.41
CA PRO A 343 8.01 -14.61 -0.08
C PRO A 343 8.14 -13.67 1.11
N THR A 344 9.01 -12.68 1.01
CA THR A 344 9.02 -11.52 1.91
C THR A 344 7.74 -10.73 1.68
N PHE A 345 6.88 -10.65 2.69
CA PHE A 345 5.77 -9.70 2.65
C PHE A 345 6.18 -8.36 3.20
N CYS A 346 5.58 -7.31 2.66
CA CYS A 346 5.56 -6.02 3.31
C CYS A 346 4.16 -5.74 3.84
N HIS A 347 4.03 -5.63 5.16
CA HIS A 347 2.77 -5.34 5.84
C HIS A 347 2.58 -3.85 6.03
N LEU A 348 1.52 -3.29 5.46
CA LEU A 348 1.15 -1.88 5.66
C LEU A 348 -0.01 -1.73 6.64
N TYR A 349 0.30 -1.27 7.85
CA TYR A 349 -0.63 -1.11 8.97
C TYR A 349 -1.45 0.21 8.87
N PRO A 350 -2.79 0.19 8.87
CA PRO A 350 -3.60 1.39 8.65
C PRO A 350 -3.68 2.30 9.89
N PHE A 351 -3.49 3.61 9.70
CA PHE A 351 -3.58 4.63 10.76
C PHE A 351 -4.93 5.33 10.89
N ALA A 352 -5.93 4.91 10.11
CA ALA A 352 -7.28 5.40 10.31
C ALA A 352 -7.96 4.68 11.47
N ALA A 353 -8.57 5.45 12.36
CA ALA A 353 -9.57 4.96 13.28
C ALA A 353 -10.86 4.60 12.53
N LEU A 354 -11.47 3.48 12.90
CA LEU A 354 -12.73 2.98 12.36
C LEU A 354 -13.87 3.36 13.29
N THR A 355 -15.00 3.81 12.73
CA THR A 355 -16.18 4.20 13.52
C THR A 355 -17.43 3.44 13.11
N TYR A 356 -18.26 3.12 14.10
CA TYR A 356 -19.48 2.35 13.88
C TYR A 356 -20.54 2.65 14.94
N LYS A 357 -21.79 2.45 14.54
CA LYS A 357 -22.96 2.55 15.41
C LYS A 357 -23.24 1.20 16.07
N ILE A 358 -23.62 1.20 17.33
CA ILE A 358 -23.98 0.02 18.13
C ILE A 358 -25.26 0.26 18.92
N ASP A 359 -25.82 -0.81 19.46
CA ASP A 359 -26.82 -0.71 20.54
C ASP A 359 -26.20 -0.01 21.77
N PRO A 360 -26.73 1.15 22.24
CA PRO A 360 -26.20 1.88 23.38
C PRO A 360 -26.06 1.04 24.65
N ALA A 361 -26.96 0.07 24.86
CA ALA A 361 -26.89 -0.83 26.01
C ALA A 361 -25.61 -1.68 26.00
N LYS A 362 -24.98 -1.91 24.84
CA LYS A 362 -23.67 -2.56 24.76
C LYS A 362 -22.52 -1.65 25.19
N CYS A 363 -22.60 -0.34 24.95
CA CYS A 363 -21.59 0.63 25.42
C CYS A 363 -21.65 0.79 26.94
N GLU A 364 -22.85 0.95 27.51
CA GLU A 364 -23.02 1.15 28.95
C GLU A 364 -22.53 -0.07 29.73
N ASN A 365 -22.96 -1.27 29.34
CA ASN A 365 -22.56 -2.52 30.01
C ASN A 365 -21.06 -2.85 29.87
N SER A 366 -20.35 -2.31 28.89
CA SER A 366 -18.91 -2.58 28.74
C SER A 366 -18.03 -1.81 29.73
N SER A 367 -18.52 -0.71 30.30
CA SER A 367 -17.80 0.06 31.32
C SER A 367 -17.74 -0.63 32.70
N VAL A 368 -18.68 -1.54 32.99
CA VAL A 368 -18.91 -2.09 34.34
C VAL A 368 -18.14 -3.41 34.58
N ASN A 369 -17.71 -4.10 33.52
CA ASN A 369 -16.90 -5.31 33.62
C ASN A 369 -15.76 -5.24 32.59
N SER A 370 -14.53 -5.51 33.03
CA SER A 370 -13.25 -5.42 32.28
C SER A 370 -13.08 -6.40 31.11
N ARG A 371 -14.16 -6.68 30.38
CA ARG A 371 -14.23 -7.60 29.24
C ARG A 371 -15.13 -7.00 28.16
N PHE A 372 -14.78 -5.79 27.69
CA PHE A 372 -15.22 -5.36 26.37
C PHE A 372 -14.73 -6.43 25.37
N LYS A 373 -15.64 -7.23 24.84
CA LYS A 373 -15.32 -8.28 23.87
C LYS A 373 -15.74 -7.78 22.49
N PRO A 374 -14.82 -7.24 21.66
CA PRO A 374 -15.18 -6.61 20.40
C PRO A 374 -15.84 -7.59 19.41
N TYR A 375 -15.67 -8.89 19.65
CA TYR A 375 -16.27 -10.00 18.91
C TYR A 375 -17.79 -10.20 19.14
N THR A 376 -18.41 -9.55 20.13
CA THR A 376 -19.87 -9.58 20.37
C THR A 376 -20.58 -8.31 19.91
N ILE A 377 -19.81 -7.37 19.33
CA ILE A 377 -20.36 -6.15 18.77
C ILE A 377 -20.82 -6.45 17.34
N HIS A 378 -22.13 -6.29 17.15
CA HIS A 378 -22.77 -6.31 15.85
C HIS A 378 -23.02 -4.84 15.50
N PRO A 379 -22.11 -4.19 14.75
CA PRO A 379 -22.31 -2.84 14.30
C PRO A 379 -23.61 -2.71 13.48
N LEU A 380 -24.43 -1.72 13.84
CA LEU A 380 -25.71 -1.39 13.21
C LEU A 380 -25.55 -0.58 11.92
N GLY A 381 -24.39 0.09 11.78
CA GLY A 381 -24.08 0.98 10.69
C GLY A 381 -22.71 1.61 10.87
N TYR A 382 -22.26 2.41 9.90
CA TYR A 382 -21.05 3.21 10.03
C TYR A 382 -21.25 4.39 10.97
N GLY A 383 -20.18 4.80 11.64
CA GLY A 383 -20.15 6.08 12.33
C GLY A 383 -20.24 7.25 11.32
N PRO A 384 -20.56 8.46 11.80
CA PRO A 384 -20.62 9.63 10.93
C PRO A 384 -19.27 9.89 10.24
N PRO A 385 -19.25 10.51 9.06
CA PRO A 385 -18.00 10.87 8.38
C PRO A 385 -17.23 11.93 9.17
N GLY A 386 -15.92 11.73 9.33
CA GLY A 386 -15.05 12.69 10.01
C GLY A 386 -15.01 14.07 9.33
N PRO A 387 -14.81 15.17 10.10
CA PRO A 387 -14.74 16.54 9.57
C PRO A 387 -13.57 16.79 8.60
N LEU A 388 -12.52 15.97 8.60
CA LEU A 388 -11.35 16.01 7.73
C LEU A 388 -11.35 14.85 6.73
N THR A 389 -11.62 13.62 7.20
CA THR A 389 -11.60 12.39 6.39
C THR A 389 -12.80 12.24 5.46
N LYS A 390 -13.92 12.90 5.75
CA LYS A 390 -15.16 12.96 4.94
C LYS A 390 -15.77 11.62 4.54
N THR A 391 -15.37 10.52 5.20
CA THR A 391 -15.74 9.15 4.84
C THR A 391 -16.48 8.51 6.00
N ALA A 392 -17.69 8.01 5.78
CA ALA A 392 -18.47 7.37 6.84
C ALA A 392 -17.74 6.14 7.38
N GLY A 393 -17.73 5.98 8.70
CA GLY A 393 -17.04 4.87 9.37
C GLY A 393 -15.53 5.04 9.50
N MET A 394 -14.99 6.24 9.27
CA MET A 394 -13.55 6.51 9.27
C MET A 394 -13.24 7.85 9.95
N LEU A 395 -12.15 7.88 10.71
CA LEU A 395 -11.51 9.05 11.28
C LEU A 395 -9.99 8.92 11.12
N SER A 396 -9.29 10.04 10.96
CA SER A 396 -7.85 10.16 11.20
C SER A 396 -7.56 10.22 12.70
N LEU A 397 -6.31 9.98 13.11
CA LEU A 397 -5.91 10.03 14.52
C LEU A 397 -6.24 11.39 15.17
N PRO A 398 -5.95 12.57 14.55
CA PRO A 398 -6.38 13.86 15.11
C PRO A 398 -7.90 14.01 15.29
N GLU A 399 -8.72 13.45 14.39
CA GLU A 399 -10.18 13.49 14.56
C GLU A 399 -10.65 12.56 15.68
N ALA A 400 -10.00 11.41 15.86
CA ALA A 400 -10.26 10.55 17.02
C ALA A 400 -9.91 11.30 18.31
N CYS A 401 -8.73 11.93 18.39
CA CYS A 401 -8.32 12.77 19.53
C CYS A 401 -9.32 13.91 19.81
N ASP A 402 -9.77 14.65 18.78
CA ASP A 402 -10.77 15.72 18.91
C ASP A 402 -12.13 15.20 19.42
N MET A 403 -12.49 13.96 19.09
CA MET A 403 -13.73 13.34 19.57
C MET A 403 -13.61 12.79 20.99
N LEU A 404 -12.44 12.26 21.38
CA LEU A 404 -12.18 11.55 22.64
C LEU A 404 -12.01 12.49 23.84
N ASP A 405 -13.11 13.15 24.24
CA ASP A 405 -13.19 13.86 25.51
C ASP A 405 -13.24 12.90 26.73
N SER A 406 -13.08 13.45 27.94
CA SER A 406 -13.09 12.69 29.21
C SER A 406 -14.46 12.09 29.60
N THR A 407 -15.48 12.17 28.74
CA THR A 407 -16.81 11.58 28.95
C THR A 407 -17.06 10.35 28.07
N TRP A 408 -16.10 9.97 27.23
CA TRP A 408 -16.13 8.68 26.52
C TRP A 408 -15.74 7.55 27.47
N ASN A 409 -16.46 6.43 27.39
CA ASN A 409 -16.04 5.19 28.03
C ASN A 409 -14.90 4.59 27.19
N GLN A 410 -13.67 4.94 27.53
CA GLN A 410 -12.47 4.36 26.94
C GLN A 410 -12.16 3.01 27.58
N THR A 411 -11.76 2.03 26.77
CA THR A 411 -11.26 0.73 27.23
C THR A 411 -10.14 0.32 26.29
N SER A 412 -8.90 0.37 26.77
CA SER A 412 -7.80 -0.35 26.13
C SER A 412 -8.09 -1.84 26.28
N ILE A 413 -8.10 -2.55 25.17
CA ILE A 413 -8.12 -4.00 25.18
C ILE A 413 -6.68 -4.44 25.08
N GLN A 414 -6.01 -4.52 26.24
CA GLN A 414 -4.79 -5.29 26.33
C GLN A 414 -5.09 -6.71 25.86
N ALA A 415 -4.33 -7.18 24.87
CA ALA A 415 -4.39 -8.55 24.42
C ALA A 415 -4.26 -9.48 25.62
N ASP A 416 -5.25 -10.37 25.77
CA ASP A 416 -5.09 -11.55 26.59
C ASP A 416 -3.85 -12.29 26.10
N GLN A 417 -2.77 -12.34 26.89
CA GLN A 417 -1.46 -12.87 26.49
C GLN A 417 -1.55 -14.29 25.91
N ALA A 418 -2.61 -15.05 26.20
CA ALA A 418 -2.89 -16.36 25.63
C ALA A 418 -3.35 -16.34 24.14
N ASN A 419 -3.65 -15.17 23.57
CA ASN A 419 -4.07 -15.01 22.19
C ASN A 419 -3.42 -13.76 21.58
N ILE A 420 -2.63 -13.96 20.51
CA ILE A 420 -2.02 -12.90 19.70
C ILE A 420 -3.11 -12.09 18.96
N TYR A 421 -3.78 -11.22 19.69
CA TYR A 421 -4.67 -10.20 19.16
C TYR A 421 -3.89 -8.89 19.06
N PRO A 422 -3.94 -8.17 17.92
CA PRO A 422 -3.44 -6.83 17.88
C PRO A 422 -4.17 -5.98 18.91
N ASN A 423 -3.40 -5.18 19.65
CA ASN A 423 -3.98 -4.20 20.56
C ASN A 423 -4.70 -3.13 19.75
N TYR A 424 -5.85 -2.75 20.28
CA TYR A 424 -6.73 -1.72 19.74
C TYR A 424 -7.35 -0.99 20.92
N HIS A 425 -7.23 0.34 20.93
CA HIS A 425 -8.02 1.18 21.79
C HIS A 425 -9.47 1.29 21.26
N PHE A 426 -10.42 0.96 22.12
CA PHE A 426 -11.85 1.16 21.86
C PHE A 426 -12.40 2.23 22.79
N ALA A 427 -13.24 3.11 22.25
CA ALA A 427 -13.99 4.08 23.02
C ALA A 427 -15.44 4.11 22.55
N CYS A 428 -16.40 4.22 23.45
CA CYS A 428 -17.80 4.36 23.09
C CYS A 428 -18.53 5.46 23.90
N LYS A 429 -19.58 6.01 23.29
CA LYS A 429 -20.45 7.04 23.87
C LYS A 429 -21.84 6.94 23.25
N GLY A 430 -22.80 6.40 24.02
CA GLY A 430 -24.13 6.08 23.50
C GLY A 430 -24.06 5.02 22.40
N GLU A 431 -24.59 5.33 21.21
CA GLU A 431 -24.53 4.45 20.05
C GLU A 431 -23.19 4.51 19.29
N ASP A 432 -22.33 5.52 19.51
CA ASP A 432 -21.08 5.67 18.77
C ASP A 432 -19.93 4.87 19.40
N VAL A 433 -19.13 4.24 18.53
CA VAL A 433 -17.86 3.59 18.89
C VAL A 433 -16.76 4.01 17.93
N ILE A 434 -15.59 4.24 18.49
CA ILE A 434 -14.33 4.45 17.79
C ILE A 434 -13.40 3.29 18.15
N ALA A 435 -12.85 2.62 17.14
CA ALA A 435 -11.71 1.71 17.27
C ALA A 435 -10.51 2.39 16.63
N PHE A 436 -9.48 2.70 17.39
CA PHE A 436 -8.31 3.44 16.93
C PHE A 436 -7.02 2.78 17.41
N THR A 437 -5.90 3.30 16.92
CA THR A 437 -4.56 2.78 17.18
C THR A 437 -3.65 3.93 17.53
N ASP A 438 -2.96 3.86 18.65
CA ASP A 438 -1.94 4.82 19.04
C ASP A 438 -0.52 4.22 18.88
N GLY A 439 0.49 4.90 19.45
CA GLY A 439 1.87 4.45 19.39
C GLY A 439 2.14 3.15 20.15
N ASP A 440 1.37 2.86 21.21
CA ASP A 440 1.54 1.66 22.04
C ASP A 440 0.86 0.46 21.37
N ASP A 441 -0.34 0.64 20.82
CA ASP A 441 -0.98 -0.38 19.97
C ASP A 441 -0.04 -0.82 18.84
N VAL A 442 0.55 0.14 18.13
CA VAL A 442 1.49 -0.14 17.04
C VAL A 442 2.77 -0.81 17.54
N TYR A 443 3.25 -0.49 18.75
CA TYR A 443 4.34 -1.23 19.41
C TYR A 443 4.03 -2.72 19.54
N TYR A 444 2.92 -3.05 20.21
CA TYR A 444 2.58 -4.45 20.46
C TYR A 444 2.25 -5.20 19.16
N ASN A 445 1.68 -4.51 18.18
CA ASN A 445 1.32 -5.10 16.88
C ASN A 445 2.56 -5.43 16.05
N LEU A 446 3.58 -4.56 16.04
CA LEU A 446 4.84 -4.82 15.34
C LEU A 446 5.67 -5.90 16.03
N VAL A 447 5.78 -5.87 17.37
CA VAL A 447 6.49 -6.93 18.12
C VAL A 447 5.81 -8.30 17.95
N ALA A 448 4.48 -8.35 17.96
CA ALA A 448 3.73 -9.59 17.71
C ALA A 448 3.84 -10.10 16.27
N LEU A 449 4.06 -9.20 15.30
CA LEU A 449 4.31 -9.57 13.90
C LEU A 449 5.74 -10.08 13.70
N ASP A 450 6.74 -9.39 14.25
CA ASP A 450 8.14 -9.81 14.21
C ASP A 450 8.31 -11.23 14.76
N GLN A 451 7.89 -11.44 16.01
CA GLN A 451 8.02 -12.72 16.73
C GLN A 451 7.33 -13.93 16.06
N GLU A 452 6.34 -13.69 15.20
CA GLU A 452 5.53 -14.75 14.58
C GLU A 452 5.87 -15.02 13.10
N TYR A 453 6.48 -14.05 12.40
CA TYR A 453 6.63 -14.13 10.94
C TYR A 453 8.05 -13.87 10.40
N GLU A 454 8.99 -13.34 11.20
CA GLU A 454 10.36 -13.00 10.77
C GLU A 454 10.37 -12.07 9.52
N GLU A 455 9.35 -11.20 9.37
CA GLU A 455 9.15 -10.44 8.13
C GLU A 455 10.18 -9.32 7.96
N GLU A 456 10.82 -9.28 6.79
CA GLU A 456 11.90 -8.32 6.53
C GLU A 456 11.38 -6.88 6.34
N VAL A 457 10.07 -6.67 6.09
CA VAL A 457 9.53 -5.34 5.78
C VAL A 457 8.19 -5.07 6.47
N PHE A 458 8.14 -4.00 7.25
CA PHE A 458 6.93 -3.43 7.81
C PHE A 458 6.68 -2.02 7.27
N GLY A 459 5.54 -1.44 7.59
CA GLY A 459 5.23 -0.07 7.24
C GLY A 459 3.82 0.30 7.63
N VAL A 460 3.44 1.53 7.32
CA VAL A 460 2.17 2.10 7.78
C VAL A 460 1.43 2.72 6.61
N MET A 461 0.12 2.56 6.58
CA MET A 461 -0.73 3.06 5.52
C MET A 461 -1.41 4.36 5.95
N ASN A 462 -1.40 5.34 5.05
CA ASN A 462 -1.99 6.67 5.24
C ASN A 462 -1.32 7.50 6.35
N PRO A 463 0.00 7.81 6.25
CA PRO A 463 0.67 8.69 7.22
C PRO A 463 0.07 10.10 7.28
N GLU A 464 -0.72 10.54 6.28
CA GLU A 464 -1.54 11.75 6.37
C GLU A 464 -2.61 11.71 7.47
N TYR A 465 -2.99 10.51 7.95
CA TYR A 465 -3.97 10.31 9.03
C TYR A 465 -3.32 10.17 10.41
N ASP A 466 -1.98 10.11 10.50
CA ASP A 466 -1.25 10.26 11.76
C ASP A 466 -1.36 11.72 12.26
N ASP A 467 -0.95 11.97 13.50
CA ASP A 467 -0.83 13.31 14.06
C ASP A 467 0.42 14.04 13.56
N PHE A 468 0.47 14.29 12.25
CA PHE A 468 1.47 15.15 11.62
C PHE A 468 1.49 16.63 12.09
N PRO A 469 0.43 17.22 12.68
CA PRO A 469 0.54 18.53 13.31
C PRO A 469 1.03 18.51 14.77
N GLY A 470 0.94 17.39 15.49
CA GLY A 470 1.28 17.27 16.92
C GLY A 470 0.25 17.98 17.80
N VAL A 471 -1.02 17.56 17.75
CA VAL A 471 -2.17 18.18 18.44
C VAL A 471 -2.90 17.26 19.41
N CYS A 472 -2.71 15.94 19.33
CA CYS A 472 -3.32 14.97 20.24
C CYS A 472 -2.80 15.15 21.68
N THR A 473 -3.68 14.98 22.68
CA THR A 473 -3.35 15.13 24.11
C THR A 473 -3.82 13.92 24.94
N PRO A 474 -3.09 13.51 26.00
CA PRO A 474 -1.82 14.08 26.48
C PRO A 474 -0.72 13.93 25.41
N PRO A 475 0.14 14.94 25.23
CA PRO A 475 1.22 14.85 24.26
C PRO A 475 2.13 13.69 24.70
N VAL A 476 2.19 12.64 23.87
CA VAL A 476 3.04 11.46 24.08
C VAL A 476 4.47 11.82 23.71
N GLY A 477 5.08 12.70 24.52
CA GLY A 477 6.26 13.48 24.15
C GLY A 477 5.91 14.82 23.48
N ASP A 478 6.87 15.74 23.48
CA ASP A 478 6.76 17.17 23.16
C ASP A 478 6.10 17.52 21.80
N ASN A 479 4.77 17.70 21.75
CA ASN A 479 4.02 18.13 20.53
C ASN A 479 4.46 17.37 19.27
N ASP A 480 4.69 16.07 19.43
CA ASP A 480 5.44 15.29 18.46
C ASP A 480 4.65 15.10 17.16
N SER A 481 5.29 15.42 16.04
CA SER A 481 4.69 15.26 14.71
C SER A 481 4.96 13.85 14.19
N PHE A 482 3.90 13.16 13.75
CA PHE A 482 3.92 11.74 13.38
C PHE A 482 4.29 10.78 14.53
N PRO A 483 3.60 10.84 15.68
CA PRO A 483 3.90 9.96 16.81
C PRO A 483 3.81 8.49 16.41
N THR A 484 2.82 8.10 15.60
CA THR A 484 2.63 6.70 15.25
C THR A 484 3.63 6.22 14.20
N VAL A 485 3.97 7.01 13.15
CA VAL A 485 5.06 6.66 12.22
C VAL A 485 6.39 6.55 12.97
N ARG A 486 6.68 7.51 13.86
CA ARG A 486 7.94 7.58 14.58
C ARG A 486 8.12 6.40 15.52
N ASN A 487 7.12 6.11 16.35
CA ASN A 487 7.20 5.01 17.31
C ASN A 487 7.41 3.69 16.56
N ALA A 488 6.62 3.45 15.51
CA ALA A 488 6.78 2.29 14.61
C ALA A 488 8.21 2.17 14.04
N PHE A 489 8.78 3.26 13.51
CA PHE A 489 10.16 3.27 13.02
C PHE A 489 11.19 3.00 14.12
N GLN A 490 11.04 3.60 15.30
CA GLN A 490 11.95 3.41 16.43
C GLN A 490 11.99 1.94 16.87
N ILE A 491 10.85 1.25 16.84
CA ILE A 491 10.76 -0.19 17.16
C ILE A 491 11.53 -1.01 16.13
N MET A 492 11.30 -0.78 14.83
CA MET A 492 12.00 -1.52 13.78
C MET A 492 13.50 -1.20 13.68
N TYR A 493 13.98 -0.16 14.36
CA TYR A 493 15.38 0.29 14.34
C TYR A 493 16.14 -0.02 15.65
N HIS A 494 15.43 -0.24 16.77
CA HIS A 494 16.01 -0.49 18.09
C HIS A 494 15.60 -1.83 18.73
N GLY A 495 14.66 -2.57 18.12
CA GLY A 495 14.59 -4.01 18.28
C GLY A 495 15.82 -4.66 17.65
#